data_AF-A0A0K9XXG3-F1
#
_entry.id   AF-A0A0K9XXG3-F1
#
_cell.length_a   1.000
_cell.length_b   1.000
_cell.length_c   1.000
_cell.angle_alpha   90.00
_cell.angle_beta   90.00
_cell.angle_gamma   90.00
#
_symmetry.space_group_name_H-M   'P 1'
#
loop_
_entity.id
_entity.type
_entity.pdbx_description
1 polymer ?
#
loop_
_entity_poly.entity_id
_entity_poly.type
_entity_poly.pdbx_seq_one_letter_code
_entity_poly.pdbx_strand_id
1 'polypeptide(L)'
;MKRLSLLLFLLPLSFTAQLRLNTINELYVIKSDNIENYVINGLGFKKLTAVKNEGSNDYEFYNGKNNFEEAIYLQILIPFIDKFKNVVTIRTANESYVQELKSDIVSNGFQYYGEKELYDKYKVHLYIKNSITFMISSEKGKNGIFEINMIPLNK
;
A
#
# COMPACT_ATOMS: atom_id res chain seq x y z
N MET A 1 48.86 -10.25 -23.62
CA MET A 1 48.39 -9.80 -22.29
C MET A 1 46.94 -9.35 -22.40
N LYS A 2 46.13 -9.80 -21.44
CA LYS A 2 44.68 -9.61 -21.29
C LYS A 2 44.26 -8.13 -21.36
N ARG A 3 43.18 -7.83 -22.09
CA ARG A 3 42.21 -6.78 -21.70
C ARG A 3 40.81 -7.30 -22.02
N LEU A 4 40.29 -8.09 -21.08
CA LEU A 4 38.90 -8.47 -21.01
C LEU A 4 38.15 -7.22 -20.53
N SER A 5 37.59 -6.45 -21.46
CA SER A 5 36.76 -5.29 -21.14
C SER A 5 35.44 -5.81 -20.57
N LEU A 6 35.38 -5.93 -19.25
CA LEU A 6 34.14 -6.20 -18.53
C LEU A 6 33.27 -4.93 -18.64
N LEU A 7 32.39 -4.88 -19.64
CA LEU A 7 31.26 -3.96 -19.61
C LEU A 7 30.34 -4.45 -18.47
N LEU A 8 30.51 -3.85 -17.29
CA LEU A 8 29.45 -3.87 -16.29
C LEU A 8 28.24 -3.17 -16.92
N PHE A 9 27.27 -3.96 -17.34
CA PHE A 9 25.90 -3.50 -17.50
C PHE A 9 25.47 -2.89 -16.15
N LEU A 10 25.59 -1.58 -16.02
CA LEU A 10 24.75 -0.79 -15.13
C LEU A 10 23.33 -0.88 -15.72
N LEU A 11 22.68 -2.03 -15.51
CA LEU A 11 21.24 -2.08 -15.62
C LEU A 11 20.75 -1.03 -14.61
N PRO A 12 19.99 -0.01 -15.02
CA PRO A 12 19.19 0.68 -14.04
C PRO A 12 18.30 -0.42 -13.45
N LEU A 13 18.56 -0.78 -12.20
CA LEU A 13 17.58 -1.47 -11.38
C LEU A 13 16.43 -0.47 -11.25
N SER A 14 15.61 -0.38 -12.28
CA SER A 14 14.24 0.08 -12.18
C SER A 14 13.56 -0.98 -11.33
N PHE A 15 13.81 -0.90 -10.02
CA PHE A 15 12.97 -1.49 -9.00
C PHE A 15 11.58 -0.98 -9.34
N THR A 16 10.77 -1.83 -9.95
CA THR A 16 9.32 -1.68 -9.91
C THR A 16 8.99 -1.74 -8.43
N ALA A 17 8.90 -0.57 -7.79
CA ALA A 17 8.49 -0.43 -6.40
C ALA A 17 7.02 -0.81 -6.30
N GLN A 18 6.77 -2.11 -6.38
CA GLN A 18 5.51 -2.71 -6.01
C GLN A 18 5.47 -2.71 -4.48
N LEU A 19 4.40 -2.16 -3.90
CA LEU A 19 4.22 -2.06 -2.45
C LEU A 19 4.01 -3.46 -1.87
N ARG A 20 5.07 -4.10 -1.40
CA ARG A 20 4.99 -5.44 -0.79
C ARG A 20 4.32 -5.37 0.57
N LEU A 21 3.76 -6.49 1.03
CA LEU A 21 3.11 -6.58 2.34
C LEU A 21 3.97 -6.07 3.51
N ASN A 22 5.28 -6.37 3.52
CA ASN A 22 6.19 -5.88 4.57
C ASN A 22 6.24 -4.35 4.62
N THR A 23 6.33 -3.70 3.46
CA THR A 23 6.30 -2.24 3.36
C THR A 23 4.97 -1.69 3.87
N ILE A 24 3.84 -2.32 3.50
CA ILE A 24 2.51 -1.91 4.00
C ILE A 24 2.45 -2.03 5.53
N ASN A 25 3.00 -3.10 6.11
CA ASN A 25 3.08 -3.29 7.56
C ASN A 25 3.96 -2.23 8.25
N GLU A 26 5.05 -1.80 7.62
CA GLU A 26 5.88 -0.70 8.12
C GLU A 26 5.11 0.63 8.12
N LEU A 27 4.39 0.92 7.02
CA LEU A 27 3.52 2.10 6.91
C LEU A 27 2.38 2.11 7.94
N TYR A 28 1.92 0.94 8.35
CA TYR A 28 0.88 0.78 9.38
C TYR A 28 1.34 1.21 10.79
N VAL A 29 2.66 1.20 11.06
CA VAL A 29 3.22 1.48 12.40
C VAL A 29 4.18 2.67 12.46
N ILE A 30 4.63 3.19 11.32
CA ILE A 30 5.56 4.31 11.26
C ILE A 30 4.96 5.59 11.85
N LYS A 31 5.81 6.42 12.46
CA LYS A 31 5.40 7.70 13.04
C LYS A 31 5.30 8.80 11.97
N SER A 32 4.47 9.80 12.26
CA SER A 32 4.15 10.90 11.34
C SER A 32 5.34 11.72 10.89
N ASP A 33 6.33 11.93 11.77
CA ASP A 33 7.55 12.68 11.48
C ASP A 33 8.46 11.97 10.47
N ASN A 34 8.31 10.65 10.32
CA ASN A 34 9.15 9.82 9.46
C ASN A 34 8.49 9.42 8.13
N ILE A 35 7.19 9.68 7.97
CA ILE A 35 6.42 9.12 6.86
C ILE A 35 6.85 9.64 5.50
N GLU A 36 7.01 10.96 5.36
CA GLU A 36 7.36 11.55 4.06
C GLU A 36 8.75 11.11 3.61
N ASN A 37 9.73 11.13 4.52
CA ASN A 37 11.08 10.67 4.21
C ASN A 37 11.10 9.18 3.83
N TYR A 38 10.40 8.34 4.57
CA TYR A 38 10.32 6.91 4.29
C TYR A 38 9.66 6.63 2.93
N VAL A 39 8.54 7.28 2.62
CA VAL A 39 7.79 7.03 1.37
C VAL A 39 8.51 7.65 0.16
N ILE A 40 9.03 8.87 0.29
CA ILE A 40 9.69 9.57 -0.83
C ILE A 40 11.08 9.00 -1.08
N ASN A 41 11.94 8.99 -0.06
CA ASN A 41 13.34 8.61 -0.22
C ASN A 41 13.55 7.10 -0.09
N GLY A 42 12.74 6.42 0.72
CA GLY A 42 12.83 4.97 0.89
C GLY A 42 12.11 4.18 -0.22
N LEU A 43 10.93 4.62 -0.64
CA LEU A 43 10.11 3.90 -1.64
C LEU A 43 10.08 4.56 -3.03
N GLY A 44 10.63 5.77 -3.16
CA GLY A 44 10.67 6.48 -4.45
C GLY A 44 9.34 7.09 -4.89
N PHE A 45 8.38 7.25 -3.97
CA PHE A 45 7.09 7.84 -4.29
C PHE A 45 7.18 9.37 -4.34
N LYS A 46 6.26 9.99 -5.06
CA LYS A 46 6.08 11.44 -5.10
C LYS A 46 4.93 11.82 -4.19
N LYS A 47 5.15 12.85 -3.36
CA LYS A 47 4.11 13.46 -2.53
C LYS A 47 3.09 14.17 -3.40
N LEU A 48 1.81 13.95 -3.12
CA LEU A 48 0.68 14.68 -3.70
C LEU A 48 0.18 15.74 -2.72
N THR A 49 -0.20 15.32 -1.52
CA THR A 49 -0.73 16.20 -0.47
C THR A 49 -0.25 15.77 0.91
N ALA A 50 -0.26 16.71 1.84
CA ALA A 50 -0.17 16.44 3.28
C ALA A 50 -1.07 17.43 4.00
N VAL A 51 -2.07 16.91 4.70
CA VAL A 51 -3.10 17.71 5.37
C VAL A 51 -3.09 17.39 6.85
N LYS A 52 -3.00 18.42 7.67
CA LYS A 52 -3.14 18.32 9.12
C LYS A 52 -4.58 18.65 9.50
N ASN A 53 -5.28 17.68 10.08
CA ASN A 53 -6.62 17.83 10.62
C ASN A 53 -6.58 17.87 12.15
N GLU A 54 -7.71 18.15 12.79
CA GLU A 54 -7.79 18.25 14.27
C GLU A 54 -7.39 16.95 14.99
N GLY A 55 -7.59 15.78 14.36
CA GLY A 55 -7.34 14.47 14.97
C GLY A 55 -6.31 13.58 14.25
N SER A 56 -5.77 14.01 13.10
CA SER A 56 -4.88 13.19 12.29
C SER A 56 -4.05 14.01 11.31
N ASN A 57 -2.97 13.41 10.83
CA ASN A 57 -2.30 13.82 9.61
C ASN A 57 -2.69 12.85 8.48
N ASP A 58 -3.04 13.38 7.32
CA ASP A 58 -3.35 12.61 6.12
C ASP A 58 -2.28 12.90 5.05
N TYR A 59 -1.68 11.86 4.51
CA TYR A 59 -0.62 11.95 3.51
C TYR A 59 -0.99 11.15 2.27
N GLU A 60 -0.82 11.77 1.11
CA GLU A 60 -1.10 11.12 -0.18
C GLU A 60 0.14 11.12 -1.07
N PHE A 61 0.38 9.98 -1.71
CA PHE A 61 1.54 9.74 -2.54
C PHE A 61 1.19 8.96 -3.80
N TYR A 62 2.06 9.06 -4.79
CA TYR A 62 1.95 8.32 -6.04
C TYR A 62 3.32 7.86 -6.52
N ASN A 63 3.41 6.63 -7.05
CA ASN A 63 4.68 6.00 -7.45
C ASN A 63 5.32 6.57 -8.74
N GLY A 64 4.73 7.60 -9.36
CA GLY A 64 5.32 8.28 -10.52
C GLY A 64 5.18 7.52 -11.85
N LYS A 65 4.40 6.44 -11.90
CA LYS A 65 4.22 5.60 -13.10
C LYS A 65 3.13 6.12 -14.03
N ASN A 66 3.52 6.68 -15.18
CA ASN A 66 2.58 7.25 -16.15
C ASN A 66 1.63 6.22 -16.80
N ASN A 67 1.90 4.93 -16.65
CA ASN A 67 0.99 3.86 -17.07
C ASN A 67 -0.06 3.60 -15.98
N PHE A 68 -1.34 3.72 -16.33
CA PHE A 68 -2.47 3.51 -15.41
C PHE A 68 -2.46 2.12 -14.74
N GLU A 69 -2.09 1.07 -15.48
CA GLU A 69 -2.02 -0.31 -14.96
C GLU A 69 -0.77 -0.56 -14.08
N GLU A 70 0.15 0.39 -14.00
CA GLU A 70 1.32 0.35 -13.09
C GLU A 70 1.25 1.42 -11.99
N ALA A 71 0.27 2.33 -12.09
CA ALA A 71 0.09 3.40 -11.13
C ALA A 71 -0.34 2.83 -9.78
N ILE A 72 0.36 3.28 -8.74
CA ILE A 72 -0.04 3.03 -7.36
C ILE A 72 -0.16 4.37 -6.65
N TYR A 73 -1.35 4.60 -6.13
CA TYR A 73 -1.64 5.68 -5.20
C TYR A 73 -1.69 5.12 -3.79
N LEU A 74 -1.09 5.85 -2.85
CA LEU A 74 -0.94 5.47 -1.46
C LEU A 74 -1.44 6.63 -0.58
N GLN A 75 -2.36 6.34 0.33
CA GLN A 75 -2.83 7.26 1.34
C GLN A 75 -2.55 6.69 2.74
N ILE A 76 -2.11 7.55 3.65
CA ILE A 76 -1.75 7.16 5.01
C ILE A 76 -2.35 8.17 5.97
N LEU A 77 -3.30 7.72 6.77
CA LEU A 77 -3.89 8.51 7.85
C LEU A 77 -3.23 8.10 9.16
N ILE A 78 -2.61 9.06 9.83
CA ILE A 78 -1.90 8.91 11.09
C ILE A 78 -2.68 9.65 12.19
N PRO A 79 -3.42 8.92 13.06
CA PRO A 79 -4.15 9.54 14.16
C PRO A 79 -3.21 10.15 15.21
N PHE A 80 -3.61 11.25 15.85
CA PHE A 80 -2.84 11.85 16.98
C PHE A 80 -2.99 11.11 18.31
N ILE A 81 -3.84 10.10 18.33
CA ILE A 81 -4.08 9.30 19.51
C ILE A 81 -3.14 8.09 19.43
N ASP A 82 -2.04 8.11 20.19
CA ASP A 82 -0.94 7.12 20.14
C ASP A 82 -1.35 5.63 20.22
N LYS A 83 -2.52 5.34 20.78
CA LYS A 83 -3.05 3.96 20.85
C LYS A 83 -3.58 3.44 19.51
N PHE A 84 -3.90 4.33 18.57
CA PHE A 84 -4.40 3.95 17.26
C PHE A 84 -3.24 3.81 16.28
N LYS A 85 -3.31 2.74 15.48
CA LYS A 85 -2.38 2.51 14.37
C LYS A 85 -2.81 3.29 13.15
N ASN A 86 -1.90 3.45 12.20
CA ASN A 86 -2.17 4.16 10.96
C ASN A 86 -3.21 3.39 10.14
N VAL A 87 -3.97 4.12 9.33
CA VAL A 87 -4.76 3.54 8.25
C VAL A 87 -3.97 3.69 6.97
N VAL A 88 -3.75 2.58 6.27
CA VAL A 88 -3.05 2.57 4.98
C VAL A 88 -4.04 2.18 3.90
N THR A 89 -4.21 3.06 2.91
CA THR A 89 -5.09 2.84 1.77
C THR A 89 -4.26 2.84 0.49
N ILE A 90 -4.43 1.81 -0.33
CA ILE A 90 -3.72 1.65 -1.60
C ILE A 90 -4.75 1.55 -2.72
N ARG A 91 -4.52 2.30 -3.79
CA ARG A 91 -5.38 2.33 -4.98
C ARG A 91 -4.54 2.02 -6.22
N THR A 92 -4.99 1.05 -7.01
CA THR A 92 -4.30 0.61 -8.22
C THR A 92 -5.24 -0.08 -9.20
N ALA A 93 -4.96 0.03 -10.50
CA ALA A 93 -5.65 -0.78 -11.52
C ALA A 93 -5.01 -2.16 -11.73
N ASN A 94 -3.80 -2.39 -11.18
CA ASN A 94 -3.01 -3.58 -11.44
C ASN A 94 -3.59 -4.83 -10.75
N GLU A 95 -4.27 -5.69 -11.53
CA GLU A 95 -4.88 -6.90 -10.98
C GLU A 95 -3.84 -7.93 -10.52
N SER A 96 -2.74 -8.11 -11.25
CA SER A 96 -1.67 -9.05 -10.87
C SER A 96 -1.10 -8.72 -9.50
N TYR A 97 -0.83 -7.43 -9.24
CA TYR A 97 -0.39 -6.96 -7.93
C TYR A 97 -1.40 -7.25 -6.82
N VAL A 98 -2.69 -7.05 -7.09
CA VAL A 98 -3.74 -7.33 -6.10
C VAL A 98 -3.79 -8.83 -5.77
N GLN A 99 -3.65 -9.71 -6.76
CA GLN A 99 -3.63 -11.16 -6.53
C GLN A 99 -2.38 -11.63 -5.80
N GLU A 100 -1.21 -11.08 -6.16
CA GLU A 100 0.05 -11.32 -5.43
C GLU A 100 -0.07 -10.88 -3.97
N LEU A 101 -0.63 -9.69 -3.70
CA LEU A 101 -0.82 -9.19 -2.35
C LEU A 101 -1.80 -10.07 -1.55
N LYS A 102 -2.90 -10.54 -2.16
CA LYS A 102 -3.81 -11.52 -1.52
C LYS A 102 -3.08 -12.79 -1.12
N SER A 103 -2.22 -13.33 -2.00
CA SER A 103 -1.39 -14.50 -1.73
C SER A 103 -0.41 -14.25 -0.59
N ASP A 104 0.27 -13.11 -0.60
CA ASP A 104 1.23 -12.70 0.43
C ASP A 104 0.53 -12.56 1.80
N ILE A 105 -0.64 -11.94 1.85
CA ILE A 105 -1.44 -11.76 3.07
C ILE A 105 -1.75 -13.12 3.70
N VAL A 106 -2.27 -14.07 2.92
CA VAL A 106 -2.58 -15.42 3.41
C VAL A 106 -1.31 -16.17 3.85
N SER A 107 -0.25 -16.10 3.06
CA SER A 107 1.04 -16.72 3.36
C SER A 107 1.68 -16.19 4.65
N ASN A 108 1.35 -14.96 5.02
CA ASN A 108 1.77 -14.33 6.28
C ASN A 108 0.79 -14.57 7.44
N GLY A 109 -0.11 -15.53 7.32
CA GLY A 109 -0.95 -16.03 8.41
C GLY A 109 -2.18 -15.17 8.71
N PHE A 110 -2.62 -14.31 7.78
CA PHE A 110 -3.95 -13.74 7.85
C PHE A 110 -4.99 -14.78 7.42
N GLN A 111 -6.06 -14.88 8.21
CA GLN A 111 -7.17 -15.75 7.86
C GLN A 111 -8.15 -15.01 6.95
N TYR A 112 -8.58 -15.66 5.86
CA TYR A 112 -9.62 -15.16 4.98
C TYR A 112 -11.01 -15.45 5.54
N TYR A 113 -11.87 -14.43 5.60
CA TYR A 113 -13.23 -14.50 6.17
C TYR A 113 -14.34 -14.42 5.11
N GLY A 114 -13.98 -14.53 3.83
CA GLY A 114 -14.92 -14.47 2.72
C GLY A 114 -15.07 -13.07 2.10
N GLU A 115 -15.90 -13.01 1.05
CA GLU A 115 -16.40 -11.76 0.49
C GLU A 115 -17.49 -11.21 1.43
N LYS A 116 -17.42 -9.91 1.72
CA LYS A 116 -18.39 -9.17 2.52
C LYS A 116 -18.92 -8.00 1.71
N GLU A 117 -20.23 -7.79 1.78
CA GLU A 117 -20.87 -6.60 1.25
C GLU A 117 -20.83 -5.49 2.29
N LEU A 118 -20.28 -4.34 1.92
CA LEU A 118 -20.30 -3.09 2.66
C LEU A 118 -21.43 -2.19 2.11
N TYR A 119 -21.48 -0.93 2.57
CA TYR A 119 -22.43 0.07 2.09
C TYR A 119 -22.42 0.17 0.55
N ASP A 120 -23.58 0.48 -0.02
CA ASP A 120 -23.79 0.64 -1.47
C ASP A 120 -23.44 -0.59 -2.33
N LYS A 121 -23.58 -1.79 -1.76
CA LYS A 121 -23.25 -3.08 -2.40
C LYS A 121 -21.78 -3.23 -2.77
N TYR A 122 -20.91 -2.44 -2.15
CA TYR A 122 -19.48 -2.51 -2.38
C TYR A 122 -18.91 -3.78 -1.72
N LYS A 123 -18.35 -4.68 -2.52
CA LYS A 123 -17.89 -5.99 -2.05
C LYS A 123 -16.38 -6.00 -1.80
N VAL A 124 -15.98 -6.58 -0.67
CA VAL A 124 -14.57 -6.71 -0.27
C VAL A 124 -14.24 -8.13 0.18
N HIS A 125 -13.04 -8.60 -0.14
CA HIS A 125 -12.41 -9.73 0.50
C HIS A 125 -11.82 -9.30 1.85
N LEU A 126 -12.22 -10.00 2.91
CA LEU A 126 -11.82 -9.68 4.28
C LEU A 126 -10.74 -10.65 4.79
N TYR A 127 -9.62 -10.11 5.26
CA TYR A 127 -8.54 -10.88 5.87
C TYR A 127 -8.18 -10.31 7.25
N ILE A 128 -8.06 -11.15 8.27
CA ILE A 128 -7.82 -10.69 9.64
C ILE A 128 -6.67 -11.48 10.28
N LYS A 129 -5.79 -10.76 10.99
CA LYS A 129 -4.76 -11.32 11.87
C LYS A 129 -4.59 -10.42 13.08
N ASN A 130 -4.68 -10.98 14.28
CA ASN A 130 -4.57 -10.22 15.53
C ASN A 130 -5.55 -9.03 15.55
N SER A 131 -5.04 -7.80 15.68
CA SER A 131 -5.80 -6.56 15.64
C SER A 131 -5.67 -5.82 14.30
N ILE A 132 -5.37 -6.53 13.21
CA ILE A 132 -5.19 -5.97 11.87
C ILE A 132 -6.22 -6.58 10.94
N THR A 133 -6.87 -5.71 10.16
CA THR A 133 -7.81 -6.09 9.12
C THR A 133 -7.32 -5.56 7.77
N PHE A 134 -7.25 -6.45 6.78
CA PHE A 134 -7.19 -6.09 5.38
C PHE A 134 -8.57 -6.22 4.75
N MET A 135 -8.99 -5.18 4.04
CA MET A 135 -10.16 -5.19 3.17
C MET A 135 -9.69 -4.87 1.76
N ILE A 136 -9.92 -5.78 0.82
CA ILE A 136 -9.53 -5.60 -0.59
C ILE A 136 -10.79 -5.68 -1.43
N SER A 137 -11.05 -4.68 -2.27
CA SER A 137 -12.19 -4.70 -3.17
C SER A 137 -12.21 -5.98 -4.00
N SER A 138 -13.37 -6.62 -4.12
CA SER A 138 -13.46 -7.89 -4.86
C SER A 138 -13.37 -7.70 -6.37
N GLU A 139 -13.76 -6.52 -6.84
CA GLU A 139 -13.67 -6.09 -8.23
C GLU A 139 -13.15 -4.65 -8.34
N LYS A 140 -12.82 -4.23 -9.57
CA LYS A 140 -12.51 -2.83 -9.89
C LYS A 140 -13.77 -1.99 -9.71
N GLY A 141 -13.64 -0.83 -9.07
CA GLY A 141 -14.72 0.15 -9.00
C GLY A 141 -15.05 0.74 -10.39
N LYS A 142 -16.03 1.66 -10.44
CA LYS A 142 -16.43 2.34 -11.69
C LYS A 142 -15.29 3.13 -12.37
N ASN A 143 -14.26 3.47 -11.60
CA ASN A 143 -13.04 4.13 -12.06
C ASN A 143 -11.94 3.16 -12.52
N GLY A 144 -12.20 1.85 -12.56
CA GLY A 144 -11.24 0.83 -13.00
C GLY A 144 -10.16 0.49 -11.97
N ILE A 145 -10.38 0.82 -10.69
CA ILE A 145 -9.37 0.74 -9.63
C ILE A 145 -9.82 -0.23 -8.53
N PHE A 146 -8.89 -1.02 -8.03
CA PHE A 146 -9.02 -1.74 -6.76
C PHE A 146 -8.64 -0.84 -5.59
N GLU A 147 -9.34 -0.99 -4.47
CA GLU A 147 -8.95 -0.36 -3.20
C GLU A 147 -8.57 -1.44 -2.18
N ILE A 148 -7.43 -1.23 -1.53
CA ILE A 148 -6.90 -2.08 -0.47
C ILE A 148 -6.75 -1.22 0.77
N ASN A 149 -7.37 -1.62 1.86
CA ASN A 149 -7.33 -0.92 3.14
C ASN A 149 -6.73 -1.83 4.21
N MET A 150 -5.67 -1.38 4.87
CA MET A 150 -5.15 -1.96 6.09
C MET A 150 -5.54 -1.07 7.26
N ILE A 151 -6.39 -1.59 8.14
CA ILE A 151 -6.96 -0.83 9.26
C ILE A 151 -6.77 -1.57 10.58
N PRO A 152 -6.66 -0.85 11.72
CA PRO A 152 -6.77 -1.47 13.02
C PRO A 152 -8.17 -2.07 13.21
N LEU A 153 -8.22 -3.28 13.77
CA LEU A 153 -9.45 -3.84 14.31
C LEU A 153 -9.77 -3.08 15.59
N ASN A 154 -10.71 -2.13 15.52
CA ASN A 154 -11.20 -1.45 16.71
C ASN A 154 -11.84 -2.51 17.64
N LYS A 155 -11.28 -2.65 18.85
CA LYS A 155 -11.94 -3.31 19.97
C LYS A 155 -12.45 -2.24 20.93
#